data_AF-H9FIE2-F1
#
_entry.id   AF-H9FIE2-F1
#
_cell.length_a   1.000
_cell.length_b   1.000
_cell.length_c   1.000
_cell.angle_alpha   90.00
_cell.angle_beta   90.00
_cell.angle_gamma   90.00
#
_symmetry.space_group_name_H-M   'P 1'
#
loop_
_entity.id
_entity.type
_entity.pdbx_description
1 polymer ?
#
loop_
_entity_poly.entity_id
_entity_poly.type
_entity_poly.pdbx_seq_one_letter_code
_entity_poly.pdbx_strand_id
1 'polypeptide(L)'
;FEGSRWHTVAPSEQQKLSKLDGQVWIALYNLLLSPEAQARYCLTSFAKGQLLKLRAFLTDTLLDQLPNLAHLQSFLAHLALTETQPPKKDLVLEQIPEIWERLERENRGKWQAIAKHQLQHVFSPSQQDLR
;
A
#
# COMPACT_ATOMS: atom_id res chain seq x y z
N PHE A 1 6.10 -10.58 -24.75
CA PHE A 1 4.66 -10.62 -25.08
C PHE A 1 4.27 -9.22 -25.52
N GLU A 2 3.84 -9.04 -26.76
CA GLU A 2 3.44 -7.73 -27.31
C GLU A 2 2.17 -7.89 -28.12
N GLY A 3 1.25 -6.92 -28.03
CA GLY A 3 0.00 -6.94 -28.82
C GLY A 3 -0.84 -8.21 -28.63
N SER A 4 -0.91 -8.71 -27.38
CA SER A 4 -1.61 -9.95 -27.02
C SER A 4 -1.05 -11.23 -27.64
N ARG A 5 0.21 -11.23 -28.12
CA ARG A 5 0.86 -12.41 -28.71
C ARG A 5 2.27 -12.64 -28.13
N TRP A 6 2.62 -13.91 -28.00
CA TRP A 6 3.99 -14.34 -27.66
C TRP A 6 4.87 -14.30 -28.90
N HIS A 7 6.09 -13.82 -28.73
CA HIS A 7 7.09 -13.71 -29.78
C HIS A 7 8.41 -14.26 -29.26
N THR A 8 9.15 -14.95 -30.12
CA THR A 8 10.50 -15.42 -29.80
C THR A 8 11.46 -14.23 -29.81
N VAL A 9 12.24 -14.08 -28.73
CA VAL A 9 13.21 -12.98 -28.59
C VAL A 9 14.60 -13.53 -28.88
N ALA A 10 15.34 -12.88 -29.79
CA ALA A 10 16.72 -13.23 -30.09
C ALA A 10 17.63 -12.96 -28.86
N PRO A 11 18.73 -13.71 -28.67
CA PRO A 11 19.63 -13.51 -27.53
C PRO A 11 20.13 -12.06 -27.37
N SER A 12 20.42 -11.38 -28.49
CA SER A 12 20.85 -9.97 -28.52
C SER A 12 19.78 -8.98 -28.08
N GLU A 13 18.51 -9.40 -28.02
CA GLU A 13 17.37 -8.55 -27.67
C GLU A 13 16.82 -8.85 -26.28
N GLN A 14 17.36 -9.84 -25.56
CA GLN A 14 16.89 -10.21 -24.23
C GLN A 14 17.04 -9.09 -23.19
N GLN A 15 18.02 -8.19 -23.39
CA GLN A 15 18.24 -7.03 -22.54
C GLN A 15 17.44 -5.79 -22.97
N LYS A 16 16.71 -5.85 -24.10
CA LYS A 16 15.84 -4.76 -24.52
C LYS A 16 14.61 -4.72 -23.62
N LEU A 17 14.31 -3.54 -23.12
CA LEU A 17 13.12 -3.27 -22.34
C LEU A 17 11.87 -3.50 -23.19
N SER A 18 10.92 -4.27 -22.67
CA SER A 18 9.65 -4.43 -23.35
C SER A 18 8.83 -3.14 -23.26
N LYS A 19 7.91 -2.94 -24.22
CA LYS A 19 6.99 -1.78 -24.17
C LYS A 19 6.18 -1.73 -22.88
N LEU A 20 5.75 -2.89 -22.38
CA LEU A 20 4.97 -3.00 -21.14
C LEU A 20 5.81 -2.54 -19.94
N ASP A 21 7.06 -3.00 -19.85
CA ASP A 21 7.96 -2.58 -18.77
C ASP A 21 8.21 -1.07 -18.82
N GLY A 22 8.45 -0.53 -20.02
CA GLY A 22 8.61 0.91 -20.21
C GLY A 22 7.38 1.72 -19.80
N GLN A 23 6.17 1.24 -20.12
CA GLN A 23 4.92 1.89 -19.69
C GLN A 23 4.77 1.91 -18.18
N VAL A 24 5.12 0.82 -17.48
CA VAL A 24 5.10 0.77 -16.02
C VAL A 24 6.05 1.80 -15.43
N TRP A 25 7.28 1.90 -15.96
CA TRP A 25 8.24 2.90 -15.50
C TRP A 25 7.80 4.34 -15.75
N ILE A 26 7.22 4.62 -16.92
CA ILE A 26 6.69 5.95 -17.25
C ILE A 26 5.49 6.29 -16.36
N ALA A 27 4.62 5.33 -16.06
CA ALA A 27 3.50 5.53 -15.14
C ALA A 27 3.99 5.85 -13.73
N LEU A 28 4.99 5.13 -13.22
CA LEU A 28 5.63 5.41 -11.93
C LEU A 28 6.28 6.80 -11.91
N TYR A 29 7.00 7.16 -12.97
CA TYR A 29 7.59 8.49 -13.14
C TYR A 29 6.52 9.59 -13.01
N ASN A 30 5.44 9.48 -13.79
CA ASN A 30 4.38 10.48 -13.80
C ASN A 30 3.65 10.57 -12.45
N LEU A 31 3.40 9.43 -11.81
CA LEU A 31 2.72 9.39 -10.51
C LEU A 31 3.58 9.99 -9.39
N LEU A 32 4.89 9.75 -9.41
CA LEU A 32 5.78 10.14 -8.31
C LEU A 32 6.36 11.55 -8.49
N LEU A 33 6.47 12.04 -9.72
CA LEU A 33 7.09 13.32 -10.03
C LEU A 33 6.10 14.39 -10.51
N SER A 34 4.81 14.06 -10.70
CA SER A 34 3.78 15.08 -10.94
C SER A 34 3.47 15.86 -9.65
N PRO A 35 3.49 17.21 -9.66
CA PRO A 35 3.11 18.03 -8.50
C PRO A 35 1.69 17.74 -8.00
N GLU A 36 0.76 17.50 -8.93
CA GLU A 36 -0.65 17.20 -8.61
C GLU A 36 -0.79 15.85 -7.92
N ALA A 37 -0.01 14.87 -8.36
CA ALA A 37 0.03 13.55 -7.75
C ALA A 37 0.72 13.61 -6.38
N GLN A 38 1.85 14.30 -6.25
CA GLN A 38 2.54 14.50 -4.96
C GLN A 38 1.67 15.19 -3.91
N ALA A 39 0.85 16.17 -4.32
CA ALA A 39 -0.07 16.86 -3.42
C ALA A 39 -1.17 15.94 -2.85
N ARG A 40 -1.54 14.88 -3.58
CA ARG A 40 -2.60 13.93 -3.21
C ARG A 40 -2.06 12.62 -2.65
N TYR A 41 -0.81 12.28 -2.97
CA TYR A 41 -0.20 11.02 -2.61
C TYR A 41 0.40 11.09 -1.20
N CYS A 42 -0.21 10.36 -0.26
CA CYS A 42 0.32 10.24 1.09
C CYS A 42 1.55 9.33 1.11
N LEU A 43 2.74 9.93 1.25
CA LEU A 43 4.00 9.18 1.36
C LEU A 43 4.21 8.64 2.78
N THR A 44 3.61 7.50 3.08
CA THR A 44 3.79 6.80 4.37
C THR A 44 5.18 6.15 4.47
N SER A 45 5.63 5.81 5.69
CA SER A 45 6.87 5.03 5.88
C SER A 45 6.87 3.70 5.14
N PHE A 46 5.71 3.03 5.07
CA PHE A 46 5.55 1.81 4.29
C PHE A 46 5.72 2.07 2.79
N ALA A 47 5.04 3.10 2.26
CA ALA A 47 5.14 3.47 0.85
C ALA A 47 6.57 3.86 0.47
N LYS A 48 7.26 4.66 1.31
CA LYS A 48 8.69 4.96 1.15
C LYS A 48 9.51 3.67 1.07
N GLY A 49 9.29 2.72 1.99
CA GLY A 49 9.99 1.44 1.98
C GLY A 49 9.82 0.64 0.69
N GLN A 50 8.63 0.62 0.10
CA GLN A 50 8.40 -0.04 -1.19
C GLN A 50 9.05 0.73 -2.35
N LEU A 51 8.92 2.05 -2.38
CA LEU A 51 9.49 2.88 -3.44
C LEU A 51 11.02 2.79 -3.49
N LEU A 52 11.69 2.70 -2.33
CA LEU A 52 13.14 2.58 -2.30
C LEU A 52 13.66 1.25 -2.88
N LYS A 53 12.84 0.19 -2.93
CA LYS A 53 13.21 -1.05 -3.62
C LYS A 53 13.37 -0.85 -5.13
N LEU A 54 12.67 0.12 -5.71
CA LEU A 54 12.77 0.44 -7.15
C LEU A 54 14.20 0.82 -7.57
N ARG A 55 15.02 1.32 -6.65
CA ARG A 55 16.43 1.67 -6.91
C ARG A 55 17.24 0.48 -7.43
N ALA A 56 16.96 -0.74 -6.97
CA ALA A 56 17.66 -1.94 -7.42
C ALA A 56 17.29 -2.33 -8.86
N PHE A 57 16.15 -1.86 -9.37
CA PHE A 57 15.66 -2.14 -10.71
C PHE A 57 16.00 -1.02 -11.72
N LEU A 58 16.40 0.17 -11.24
CA LEU A 58 16.97 1.25 -12.04
C LEU A 58 18.43 0.97 -12.39
N THR A 59 18.63 -0.06 -13.20
CA THR A 59 19.94 -0.47 -13.72
C THR A 59 20.46 0.51 -14.78
N ASP A 60 21.77 0.51 -15.01
CA ASP A 60 22.39 1.34 -16.07
C ASP A 60 21.77 1.05 -17.44
N THR A 61 21.52 -0.24 -17.75
CA THR A 61 20.85 -0.65 -19.00
C THR A 61 19.45 -0.06 -19.14
N LEU A 62 18.68 0.03 -18.04
CA LEU A 62 17.36 0.66 -18.08
C LEU A 62 17.48 2.17 -18.32
N LEU A 63 18.44 2.84 -17.69
CA LEU A 63 18.67 4.27 -17.85
C LEU A 63 19.21 4.62 -19.24
N ASP A 64 20.04 3.77 -19.84
CA ASP A 64 20.50 3.91 -21.22
C ASP A 64 19.33 3.83 -22.21
N GLN A 65 18.34 2.97 -21.93
CA GLN A 65 17.17 2.77 -22.80
C GLN A 65 16.03 3.78 -22.53
N LEU A 66 15.90 4.27 -21.28
CA LEU A 66 14.91 5.25 -20.84
C LEU A 66 15.57 6.36 -20.00
N PRO A 67 16.31 7.29 -20.63
CA PRO A 67 17.08 8.30 -19.92
C PRO A 67 16.23 9.29 -19.13
N ASN A 68 14.94 9.43 -19.46
CA ASN A 68 13.99 10.23 -18.69
C ASN A 68 13.82 9.76 -17.24
N LEU A 69 14.13 8.49 -16.94
CA LEU A 69 14.08 7.93 -15.59
C LEU A 69 15.23 8.40 -14.69
N ALA A 70 16.24 9.10 -15.22
CA ALA A 70 17.32 9.68 -14.39
C ALA A 70 16.77 10.63 -13.30
N HIS A 71 15.70 11.36 -13.60
CA HIS A 71 15.06 12.22 -12.63
C HIS A 71 14.29 11.43 -11.55
N LEU A 72 13.71 10.27 -11.90
CA LEU A 72 13.13 9.33 -10.93
C LEU A 72 14.22 8.71 -10.03
N GLN A 73 15.38 8.35 -10.60
CA GLN A 73 16.52 7.86 -9.82
C GLN A 73 16.99 8.91 -8.81
N SER A 74 17.13 10.17 -9.25
CA SER A 74 17.43 11.30 -8.38
C SER A 74 16.37 11.47 -7.29
N PHE A 75 15.09 11.45 -7.63
CA PHE A 75 13.99 11.55 -6.67
C PHE A 75 14.08 10.47 -5.58
N LEU A 76 14.30 9.21 -5.97
CA LEU A 76 14.44 8.09 -5.02
C LEU A 76 15.68 8.21 -4.13
N ALA A 77 16.77 8.79 -4.64
CA ALA A 77 17.96 9.09 -3.84
C ALA A 77 17.66 10.14 -2.77
N HIS A 78 16.99 11.24 -3.13
CA HIS A 78 16.54 12.25 -2.16
C HIS A 78 15.57 11.64 -1.13
N LEU A 79 14.60 10.86 -1.59
CA LEU A 79 13.61 10.19 -0.74
C LEU A 79 14.27 9.27 0.30
N ALA A 80 15.39 8.62 -0.04
CA ALA A 80 16.12 7.77 0.89
C ALA A 80 16.59 8.57 2.12
N LEU A 81 17.05 9.80 1.90
CA LEU A 81 17.56 10.72 2.91
C LEU A 81 16.45 11.43 3.69
N THR A 82 15.24 11.55 3.13
CA THR A 82 14.11 12.23 3.78
C THR A 82 13.56 11.42 4.94
N GLU A 83 13.52 11.97 6.16
CA GLU A 83 12.80 11.31 7.26
C GLU A 83 11.29 11.33 7.01
N THR A 84 10.65 10.16 7.09
CA THR A 84 9.18 10.11 7.02
C THR A 84 8.63 10.59 8.34
N GLN A 85 7.72 11.56 8.29
CA GLN A 85 7.01 11.98 9.49
C GLN A 85 6.33 10.76 10.12
N PRO A 86 6.35 10.61 11.46
CA PRO A 86 5.54 9.61 12.13
C PRO A 86 4.10 9.79 11.65
N PRO A 87 3.34 8.70 11.44
CA PRO A 87 1.96 8.79 11.00
C PRO A 87 1.27 9.81 11.89
N LYS A 88 0.71 10.87 11.29
CA LYS A 88 -0.11 11.81 12.04
C LYS A 88 -1.15 10.95 12.74
N LYS A 89 -1.15 11.00 14.08
CA LYS A 89 -2.31 10.59 14.84
C LYS A 89 -3.36 11.63 14.49
N ASP A 90 -3.97 11.51 13.32
CA ASP A 90 -5.20 12.21 13.05
C ASP A 90 -6.07 11.88 14.24
N LEU A 91 -6.46 12.94 14.94
CA LEU A 91 -7.31 12.84 16.11
C LEU A 91 -8.58 12.17 15.57
N VAL A 92 -8.69 10.86 15.72
CA VAL A 92 -9.91 10.16 15.37
C VAL A 92 -10.89 10.62 16.43
N LEU A 93 -11.66 11.67 16.11
CA LEU A 93 -12.91 11.99 16.79
C LEU A 93 -13.86 10.84 16.45
N GLU A 94 -13.63 9.70 17.06
CA GLU A 94 -14.49 8.55 16.90
C GLU A 94 -15.84 8.91 17.49
N GLN A 95 -16.94 8.49 16.84
CA GLN A 95 -18.28 8.41 17.43
C GLN A 95 -18.34 7.43 18.63
N ILE A 96 -17.20 6.89 19.04
CA ILE A 96 -17.06 5.92 20.13
C ILE A 96 -17.66 6.44 21.44
N PRO A 97 -17.48 7.70 21.88
CA PRO A 97 -18.14 8.20 23.09
C PRO A 97 -19.67 8.14 22.98
N GLU A 98 -20.23 8.54 21.84
CA GLU A 98 -21.69 8.54 21.60
C GLU A 98 -22.25 7.11 21.55
N ILE A 99 -21.52 6.20 20.90
CA ILE A 99 -21.85 4.77 20.84
C ILE A 99 -21.77 4.14 22.23
N TRP A 100 -20.73 4.43 23.02
CA TRP A 100 -20.59 3.95 24.39
C TRP A 100 -21.70 4.48 25.30
N GLU A 101 -21.99 5.78 25.26
CA GLU A 101 -23.07 6.36 26.07
C GLU A 101 -24.42 5.72 25.75
N ARG A 102 -24.69 5.49 24.46
CA ARG A 102 -25.90 4.81 24.02
C ARG A 102 -25.95 3.36 24.50
N LEU A 103 -24.86 2.60 24.33
CA LEU A 103 -24.75 1.21 24.79
C LEU A 103 -24.95 1.10 26.31
N GLU A 104 -24.31 1.98 27.07
CA GLU A 104 -24.40 2.01 28.53
C GLU A 104 -25.82 2.38 28.98
N ARG A 105 -26.47 3.36 28.33
CA ARG A 105 -27.85 3.72 28.64
C ARG A 105 -28.84 2.60 28.34
N GLU A 106 -28.74 1.96 27.17
CA GLU A 106 -29.69 0.94 26.71
C GLU A 106 -29.53 -0.40 27.47
N ASN A 107 -28.32 -0.71 27.92
CA ASN A 107 -27.96 -1.98 28.55
C ASN A 107 -27.66 -1.88 30.04
N ARG A 108 -27.84 -0.71 30.66
CA ARG A 108 -27.71 -0.52 32.11
C ARG A 108 -28.49 -1.59 32.88
N GLY A 109 -27.80 -2.32 33.74
CA GLY A 109 -28.37 -3.41 34.55
C GLY A 109 -28.64 -4.73 33.80
N LYS A 110 -28.49 -4.77 32.48
CA LYS A 110 -28.70 -5.98 31.65
C LYS A 110 -27.40 -6.73 31.36
N TRP A 111 -26.24 -6.13 31.66
CA TRP A 111 -24.92 -6.65 31.33
C TRP A 111 -24.69 -8.11 31.78
N GLN A 112 -25.14 -8.48 32.97
CA GLN A 112 -25.02 -9.86 33.47
C GLN A 112 -25.86 -10.86 32.66
N ALA A 113 -27.07 -10.48 32.27
CA ALA A 113 -27.94 -11.33 31.44
C ALA A 113 -27.37 -11.48 30.01
N ILE A 114 -26.88 -10.38 29.44
CA ILE A 114 -26.22 -10.38 28.13
C ILE A 114 -24.98 -11.28 28.16
N ALA A 115 -24.13 -11.15 29.19
CA ALA A 115 -22.95 -11.99 29.36
C ALA A 115 -23.30 -13.48 29.46
N LYS A 116 -24.33 -13.83 30.23
CA LYS A 116 -24.79 -15.22 30.37
C LYS A 116 -25.31 -15.79 29.05
N HIS A 117 -26.08 -15.01 28.28
CA HIS A 117 -26.57 -15.40 26.97
C HIS A 117 -25.42 -15.58 25.96
N GLN A 118 -24.49 -14.64 25.90
CA GLN A 118 -23.33 -14.69 25.01
C GLN A 118 -22.42 -15.88 25.33
N LEU A 119 -22.20 -16.17 26.62
CA LEU A 119 -21.44 -17.33 27.05
C LEU A 119 -22.06 -18.63 26.53
N GLN A 120 -23.39 -18.74 26.55
CA GLN A 120 -24.11 -19.96 26.13
C GLN A 120 -24.19 -20.13 24.61
N HIS A 121 -24.29 -19.04 23.85
CA HIS A 121 -24.62 -19.10 22.42
C HIS A 121 -23.49 -18.69 21.47
N VAL A 122 -22.51 -17.91 21.94
CA VAL A 122 -21.46 -17.33 21.07
C VAL A 122 -20.07 -17.76 21.51
N PHE A 123 -19.81 -17.85 22.81
CA PHE A 123 -18.48 -18.18 23.34
C PHE A 123 -18.34 -19.62 23.85
N SER A 124 -19.43 -20.41 23.83
CA SER A 124 -19.33 -21.86 24.00
C SER A 124 -19.12 -22.49 22.62
N PRO A 125 -18.02 -23.21 22.37
CA PRO A 125 -17.85 -23.94 21.13
C PRO A 125 -18.98 -24.97 21.00
N SER A 126 -19.61 -25.04 19.83
CA SER A 126 -20.59 -26.09 19.57
C SER A 126 -19.86 -27.44 19.57
N GLN A 127 -20.53 -28.55 19.94
CA GLN A 127 -19.90 -29.88 19.89
C GLN A 127 -19.38 -30.27 18.49
N GLN A 128 -19.79 -29.54 17.44
CA GLN A 128 -19.27 -29.69 16.07
C GLN A 128 -17.91 -29.01 15.86
N ASP A 129 -17.57 -27.96 16.61
CA ASP A 129 -16.29 -27.23 16.49
C ASP A 129 -15.13 -27.88 17.27
N LEU A 130 -15.44 -28.89 18.11
CA LEU A 130 -14.50 -29.62 18.97
C LEU A 130 -14.08 -31.01 18.41
N ARG A 131 -14.46 -31.35 17.18
CA ARG A 131 -14.02 -32.56 16.46
C ARG A 131 -13.05 -32.21 15.34
#